data_AF-A0A1H4DV38-F1
#
_entry.id   AF-A0A1H4DV38-F1
#
_cell.length_a   1.000
_cell.length_b   1.000
_cell.length_c   1.000
_cell.angle_alpha   90.00
_cell.angle_beta   90.00
_cell.angle_gamma   90.00
#
_symmetry.space_group_name_H-M   'P 1'
#
loop_
_entity.id
_entity.type
_entity.pdbx_description
1 polymer ?
#
loop_
_entity_poly.entity_id
_entity_poly.type
_entity_poly.pdbx_seq_one_letter_code
_entity_poly.pdbx_strand_id
1 'polypeptide(L)' 'MNFSSIKNANPIILYLISVICFVLSNVVRDKNVVLYYVLLIAGALFFIFGFFKARKK' A
#
# COMPACT_ATOMS: atom_id res chain seq x y z
N MET A 1 3.12 -21.32 6.87
CA MET A 1 3.65 -20.36 5.87
C MET A 1 4.73 -19.52 6.53
N ASN A 2 5.95 -19.53 5.98
CA ASN A 2 7.11 -18.90 6.60
C ASN A 2 7.15 -17.41 6.19
N PHE A 3 6.67 -16.52 7.06
CA PHE A 3 6.56 -15.07 6.81
C PHE A 3 7.92 -14.32 6.91
N SER A 4 9.04 -15.00 6.68
CA SER A 4 10.37 -14.37 6.71
C SER A 4 10.53 -13.29 5.63
N SER A 5 9.81 -13.36 4.51
CA SER A 5 9.84 -12.32 3.46
C SER A 5 9.26 -10.97 3.92
N ILE A 6 8.38 -10.95 4.93
CA ILE A 6 7.82 -9.69 5.47
C ILE A 6 8.82 -9.02 6.42
N LYS A 7 9.63 -9.81 7.12
CA LYS A 7 10.59 -9.32 8.12
C LYS A 7 11.75 -8.54 7.47
N ASN A 8 12.18 -8.96 6.27
CA ASN A 8 13.21 -8.28 5.48
C ASN A 8 12.64 -7.57 4.24
N ALA A 9 11.34 -7.26 4.25
CA ALA A 9 10.72 -6.51 3.15
C ALA A 9 11.30 -5.09 3.13
N ASN A 10 12.09 -4.81 2.09
CA ASN A 10 12.63 -3.50 1.78
C ASN A 10 11.48 -2.49 1.71
N PRO A 11 11.57 -1.30 2.34
CA PRO A 11 10.54 -0.27 2.27
C PRO A 11 10.04 0.03 0.84
N ILE A 12 10.88 -0.18 -0.17
CA ILE A 12 10.52 -0.13 -1.60
C ILE A 12 9.32 -1.03 -1.96
N ILE A 13 9.21 -2.23 -1.38
CA ILE A 13 8.09 -3.14 -1.67
C ILE A 13 6.77 -2.57 -1.11
N LEU A 14 6.82 -1.97 0.08
CA LEU A 14 5.64 -1.33 0.69
C LEU A 14 5.16 -0.14 -0.14
N TYR A 15 6.09 0.63 -0.72
CA TYR A 15 5.76 1.70 -1.65
C TYR A 15 5.20 1.18 -2.98
N LEU A 16 5.74 0.08 -3.51
CA LEU A 16 5.21 -0.52 -4.74
C LEU A 16 3.75 -0.96 -4.54
N ILE A 17 3.47 -1.60 -3.40
CA ILE A 17 2.11 -2.04 -3.04
C ILE A 17 1.17 -0.85 -2.87
N SER A 18 1.61 0.25 -2.25
CA SER A 18 0.76 1.44 -2.10
C SER A 18 0.45 2.10 -3.45
N VAL A 19 1.43 2.19 -4.36
CA VAL A 19 1.22 2.69 -5.73
C VAL A 19 0.21 1.82 -6.47
N ILE A 20 0.33 0.50 -6.41
CA ILE A 20 -0.63 -0.43 -7.04
C ILE A 20 -2.04 -0.22 -6.44
N CYS A 21 -2.17 -0.08 -5.12
CA CYS A 21 -3.46 0.23 -4.48
C CYS A 21 -4.05 1.55 -4.96
N PHE A 22 -3.23 2.60 -5.12
CA PHE A 22 -3.71 3.88 -5.64
C PHE A 22 -4.13 3.81 -7.10
N VAL A 23 -3.38 3.10 -7.94
CA VAL A 23 -3.76 2.90 -9.35
C VAL A 23 -5.07 2.11 -9.43
N LEU A 24 -5.18 1.00 -8.70
CA LEU A 24 -6.40 0.20 -8.66
C LEU A 24 -7.58 1.01 -8.13
N SER A 25 -7.41 1.75 -7.03
CA SER A 25 -8.43 2.66 -6.49
C SER A 25 -8.99 3.57 -7.57
N ASN A 26 -8.11 4.23 -8.34
CA ASN A 26 -8.54 5.10 -9.43
C ASN A 26 -9.27 4.36 -10.55
N VAL A 27 -8.88 3.12 -10.89
CA VAL A 27 -9.58 2.30 -11.88
C VAL A 27 -10.99 1.91 -11.42
N VAL A 28 -11.20 1.67 -10.12
CA VAL A 28 -12.53 1.31 -9.58
C VAL A 28 -13.37 2.53 -9.20
N ARG A 29 -12.83 3.75 -9.29
CA ARG A 29 -13.49 5.01 -8.88
C ARG A 29 -14.86 5.18 -9.51
N ASP A 30 -14.95 4.99 -10.83
CA ASP A 30 -16.19 5.21 -11.59
C ASP A 30 -17.23 4.10 -11.40
N LYS A 31 -16.80 2.92 -10.93
CA LYS A 31 -17.69 1.76 -10.73
C LYS A 31 -18.19 1.63 -9.31
N ASN A 32 -17.36 1.93 -8.32
CA ASN A 32 -17.73 1.78 -6.92
C ASN A 32 -16.93 2.76 -6.04
N VAL A 33 -17.61 3.83 -5.64
CA VAL A 33 -17.09 4.90 -4.79
C VAL A 33 -16.65 4.37 -3.42
N VAL A 34 -17.34 3.37 -2.87
CA VAL A 34 -16.98 2.78 -1.57
C VAL A 34 -15.66 2.01 -1.68
N LEU A 35 -15.52 1.16 -2.70
CA LEU A 35 -14.27 0.43 -2.96
C LEU A 35 -13.10 1.37 -3.27
N TYR A 36 -13.37 2.47 -3.98
CA TYR A 36 -12.39 3.52 -4.21
C TYR A 36 -11.81 4.05 -2.91
N TYR A 37 -12.67 4.49 -1.97
CA TYR A 37 -12.21 5.02 -0.68
C TYR A 37 -11.49 3.96 0.17
N VAL A 38 -11.96 2.72 0.16
CA VAL A 38 -11.30 1.62 0.90
C VAL A 38 -9.88 1.38 0.37
N LEU A 39 -9.71 1.22 -0.95
CA LEU A 39 -8.38 1.01 -1.54
C LEU A 39 -7.48 2.24 -1.38
N LEU A 40 -8.06 3.45 -1.42
CA LEU A 40 -7.30 4.69 -1.26
C LEU A 40 -6.75 4.82 0.16
N ILE A 41 -7.58 4.57 1.17
CA ILE A 41 -7.16 4.56 2.58
C ILE A 41 -6.13 3.45 2.81
N ALA A 42 -6.36 2.25 2.28
CA ALA A 42 -5.40 1.15 2.39
C ALA A 42 -4.03 1.51 1.78
N GLY A 43 -4.02 2.06 0.57
CA GLY A 43 -2.79 2.54 -0.09
C GLY A 43 -2.07 3.61 0.72
N ALA A 44 -2.82 4.56 1.30
CA ALA A 44 -2.25 5.62 2.16
C ALA A 44 -1.60 5.04 3.42
N LEU A 45 -2.25 4.09 4.09
CA LEU A 45 -1.68 3.41 5.25
C LEU A 45 -0.39 2.66 4.91
N PHE A 46 -0.36 1.94 3.79
CA PHE A 46 0.86 1.26 3.32
C PHE A 46 1.98 2.24 2.97
N PHE A 47 1.66 3.37 2.35
CA PHE A 47 2.63 4.41 2.04
C PHE A 47 3.24 5.01 3.30
N ILE A 48 2.40 5.40 4.27
CA ILE A 48 2.82 5.97 5.55
C ILE A 48 3.66 4.94 6.34
N PHE A 49 3.24 3.69 6.39
CA PHE A 49 3.97 2.63 7.07
C PHE A 49 5.33 2.35 6.41
N GLY A 50 5.37 2.30 5.07
CA GLY A 50 6.61 2.24 4.29
C GLY A 50 7.54 3.41 4.58
N PHE A 51 6.99 4.62 4.72
CA PHE A 51 7.73 5.82 5.07
C PHE A 51 8.33 5.79 6.46
N PHE A 52 7.56 5.43 7.49
CA PHE A 52 8.09 5.27 8.85
C PHE A 52 9.16 4.17 8.91
N LYS A 53 8.97 3.06 8.20
CA LYS A 53 9.95 1.96 8.15
C LYS A 53 11.23 2.37 7.41
N ALA A 54 11.14 3.23 6.39
CA ALA A 54 12.32 3.78 5.69
C ALA A 54 13.11 4.76 6.56
N ARG A 55 12.44 5.53 7.42
CA ARG A 55 13.05 6.53 8.31
C ARG A 55 13.70 5.94 9.56
N LYS A 56 13.33 4.73 9.96
CA LYS A 56 13.89 4.01 11.12
C LYS A 56 15.21 3.28 10.81
N LYS A 57 15.80 3.52 9.64
CA LYS A 57 17.03 2.89 9.16
C LYS A 57 18.25 3.73 9.49
#